data_AF-A0A2H9RMS5-F1
#
_entry.id   AF-A0A2H9RMS5-F1
#
_cell.length_a   1.000
_cell.length_b   1.000
_cell.length_c   1.000
_cell.angle_alpha   90.00
_cell.angle_beta   90.00
_cell.angle_gamma   90.00
#
_symmetry.space_group_name_H-M   'P 1'
#
loop_
_entity.id
_entity.type
_entity.pdbx_description
1 polymer ?
#
loop_
_entity_poly.entity_id
_entity_poly.type
_entity_poly.pdbx_seq_one_letter_code
_entity_poly.pdbx_strand_id
1 'polypeptide(L)'
;MSDYAIVETKIVREILILLRPYVILKKKQIDLGLLIIDKLAKMKSSKDLLKICKLVDKFKELNYSKKRTITYEYVKRFLSP
;
A
#
# COMPACT_ATOMS: atom_id res chain seq x y z
N MET A 1 8.38 22.67 -8.60
CA MET A 1 7.66 22.05 -7.47
C MET A 1 8.64 21.11 -6.80
N SER A 2 8.69 21.14 -5.48
CA SER A 2 9.59 20.28 -4.69
C SER A 2 8.72 19.44 -3.76
N ASP A 3 8.93 18.13 -3.76
CA ASP A 3 8.16 17.18 -2.95
C ASP A 3 9.05 16.60 -1.84
N TYR A 4 8.47 16.41 -0.66
CA TYR A 4 9.10 15.68 0.44
C TYR A 4 8.55 14.25 0.49
N ALA A 5 9.43 13.27 0.29
CA ALA A 5 9.05 11.86 0.21
C ALA A 5 9.76 11.03 1.28
N ILE A 6 8.98 10.21 2.00
CA ILE A 6 9.48 9.17 2.92
C ILE A 6 9.09 7.82 2.33
N VAL A 7 10.08 6.97 2.04
CA VAL A 7 9.87 5.69 1.32
C VAL A 7 10.38 4.45 2.07
N GLU A 8 11.32 4.60 3.00
CA GLU A 8 11.86 3.47 3.76
C GLU A 8 10.77 2.85 4.65
N THR A 9 10.51 1.55 4.49
CA THR A 9 9.34 0.89 5.10
C THR A 9 9.28 1.02 6.63
N LYS A 10 10.42 0.94 7.32
CA LYS A 10 10.48 1.10 8.78
C LYS A 10 10.06 2.51 9.19
N ILE A 11 10.67 3.53 8.58
CA ILE A 11 10.38 4.94 8.86
C ILE A 11 8.94 5.29 8.48
N VAL A 12 8.44 4.81 7.34
CA VAL A 12 7.04 4.99 6.93
C VAL A 12 6.11 4.42 8.00
N ARG A 13 6.37 3.22 8.54
CA ARG A 13 5.55 2.62 9.59
C ARG A 13 5.51 3.48 10.85
N GLU A 14 6.66 3.96 11.30
CA GLU A 14 6.79 4.82 12.49
C GLU A 14 6.00 6.12 12.31
N ILE A 15 6.16 6.80 11.17
CA ILE A 15 5.43 8.03 10.85
C ILE A 15 3.92 7.77 10.74
N LEU A 16 3.50 6.68 10.09
CA LEU A 16 2.09 6.34 9.99
C LEU A 16 1.45 6.10 11.35
N ILE A 17 2.14 5.43 12.29
CA ILE A 17 1.68 5.23 13.67
C ILE A 17 1.59 6.56 14.40
N LEU A 18 2.62 7.40 14.29
CA LEU A 18 2.67 8.72 14.91
C LEU A 18 1.52 9.62 14.47
N LEU A 19 1.20 9.62 13.17
CA LEU A 19 0.16 10.46 12.58
C LEU A 19 -1.25 9.90 12.75
N ARG A 20 -1.39 8.58 12.95
CA ARG A 20 -2.67 7.86 12.99
C ARG A 20 -3.75 8.50 13.88
N PRO A 21 -3.48 8.98 15.11
CA PRO A 21 -4.54 9.55 15.95
C PRO A 21 -5.01 10.94 15.49
N TYR A 22 -4.21 11.65 14.69
CA TYR A 22 -4.49 13.04 14.29
C TYR A 22 -5.11 13.15 12.90
N VAL A 23 -4.97 12.11 12.06
CA VAL A 23 -5.42 12.15 10.67
C VAL A 23 -6.89 11.75 10.56
N ILE A 24 -7.69 12.67 10.01
CA ILE A 24 -9.14 12.46 9.77
C ILE A 24 -9.37 11.97 8.34
N LEU A 25 -8.98 12.76 7.34
CA LEU A 25 -9.32 12.51 5.93
C LEU A 25 -8.63 11.27 5.35
N LYS A 26 -7.37 11.03 5.73
CA LYS A 26 -6.55 9.93 5.20
C LYS A 26 -6.45 8.73 6.15
N LYS A 27 -7.35 8.63 7.14
CA LYS A 27 -7.29 7.58 8.17
C LYS A 27 -7.32 6.17 7.57
N LYS A 28 -8.21 5.96 6.59
CA LYS A 28 -8.34 4.68 5.86
C LYS A 28 -7.06 4.31 5.12
N GLN A 29 -6.36 5.28 4.54
CA GLN A 29 -5.08 5.10 3.85
C GLN A 29 -3.98 4.70 4.84
N ILE A 30 -3.94 5.32 6.02
CA ILE A 30 -2.99 4.97 7.08
C ILE A 30 -3.22 3.54 7.57
N ASP A 31 -4.47 3.19 7.92
CA ASP A 31 -4.81 1.85 8.40
C ASP A 31 -4.50 0.78 7.34
N LEU A 32 -4.81 1.04 6.06
CA LEU A 32 -4.47 0.15 4.95
C LEU A 32 -2.96 0.03 4.73
N GLY A 33 -2.23 1.15 4.85
CA GLY A 33 -0.78 1.19 4.71
C GLY A 33 -0.08 0.35 5.79
N LEU A 34 -0.48 0.51 7.06
CA LEU A 34 0.04 -0.29 8.17
C LEU A 34 -0.25 -1.79 7.96
N LEU A 35 -1.47 -2.15 7.53
CA LEU A 35 -1.82 -3.53 7.21
C LEU A 35 -0.94 -4.13 6.10
N ILE A 36 -0.64 -3.35 5.06
CA ILE A 36 0.22 -3.78 3.95
C ILE A 36 1.66 -3.99 4.44
N ILE A 37 2.20 -3.07 5.23
CA ILE A 37 3.55 -3.17 5.80
C ILE A 37 3.67 -4.44 6.66
N ASP A 38 2.70 -4.70 7.54
CA ASP A 38 2.71 -5.88 8.40
C ASP A 38 2.59 -7.19 7.59
N LYS A 39 1.90 -7.17 6.44
CA LYS A 39 1.82 -8.33 5.52
C LYS A 39 3.08 -8.51 4.69
N LEU A 40 3.72 -7.44 4.25
CA LEU A 40 4.99 -7.48 3.52
C LEU A 40 6.08 -8.13 4.37
N ALA A 41 6.17 -7.78 5.66
CA ALA A 41 7.13 -8.38 6.59
C ALA A 41 6.94 -9.91 6.77
N LYS A 42 5.74 -10.43 6.48
CA LYS A 42 5.38 -11.85 6.63
C LYS A 42 5.27 -12.59 5.29
N MET A 43 5.55 -11.93 4.18
CA MET A 43 5.40 -12.48 2.83
C MET A 43 6.41 -13.61 2.61
N LYS A 44 5.94 -14.78 2.17
CA LYS A 44 6.80 -15.95 1.89
C LYS A 44 6.63 -16.50 0.47
N SER A 45 5.60 -16.06 -0.25
CA SER A 45 5.22 -16.64 -1.54
C SER A 45 4.65 -15.62 -2.51
N SER A 46 4.63 -15.97 -3.79
CA SER A 46 3.93 -15.23 -4.85
C SER A 46 2.43 -15.09 -4.58
N LYS A 47 1.82 -16.07 -3.91
CA LYS A 47 0.41 -16.01 -3.48
C LYS A 47 0.19 -14.94 -2.42
N ASP A 48 1.15 -14.73 -1.52
CA ASP A 48 1.08 -13.67 -0.51
C ASP A 48 1.28 -12.30 -1.15
N LEU A 49 2.21 -12.18 -2.10
CA LEU A 49 2.38 -10.97 -2.91
C LEU A 49 1.06 -10.59 -3.61
N LEU A 50 0.38 -11.55 -4.24
CA LEU A 50 -0.91 -11.34 -4.89
C LEU A 50 -1.99 -10.83 -3.93
N LYS A 51 -2.06 -11.36 -2.70
CA LYS A 51 -2.97 -10.85 -1.66
C LYS A 51 -2.62 -9.41 -1.28
N ILE A 52 -1.33 -9.07 -1.19
CA ILE A 52 -0.87 -7.71 -0.91
C ILE A 52 -1.25 -6.77 -2.06
N CYS A 53 -1.04 -7.16 -3.32
CA CYS A 53 -1.44 -6.38 -4.48
C CYS A 53 -2.95 -6.04 -4.47
N LYS A 54 -3.82 -6.97 -4.08
CA LYS A 54 -5.27 -6.68 -3.91
C LYS A 54 -5.53 -5.59 -2.87
N LEU A 55 -4.74 -5.53 -1.79
CA LEU A 55 -4.85 -4.46 -0.79
C LEU A 55 -4.34 -3.14 -1.35
N VAL A 56 -3.21 -3.16 -2.07
CA VAL A 56 -2.67 -1.95 -2.70
C VAL A 56 -3.68 -1.37 -3.70
N ASP A 57 -4.41 -2.20 -4.44
CA ASP A 57 -5.44 -1.75 -5.39
C ASP A 57 -6.54 -0.88 -4.75
N LYS A 58 -6.85 -1.09 -3.46
CA LYS A 58 -7.81 -0.25 -2.73
C LYS A 58 -7.37 1.22 -2.63
N PHE A 59 -6.08 1.52 -2.76
CA PHE A 59 -5.61 2.91 -2.84
C PHE A 59 -6.10 3.64 -4.09
N LYS A 60 -6.50 2.92 -5.15
CA LYS A 60 -7.09 3.56 -6.35
C LYS A 60 -8.35 4.34 -5.97
N GLU A 61 -9.24 3.72 -5.21
CA GLU A 61 -10.49 4.32 -4.74
C GLU A 61 -10.21 5.41 -3.71
N LEU A 62 -9.37 5.11 -2.71
CA LEU A 62 -9.05 6.06 -1.63
C LEU A 62 -8.34 7.34 -2.11
N ASN A 63 -7.62 7.27 -3.23
CA ASN A 63 -6.88 8.41 -3.79
C ASN A 63 -7.51 8.97 -5.07
N TYR A 64 -8.70 8.51 -5.47
CA TYR A 64 -9.37 8.92 -6.72
C TYR A 64 -8.45 8.85 -7.95
N SER A 65 -7.63 7.79 -8.01
CA SER A 65 -6.56 7.68 -9.01
C SER A 65 -7.11 7.38 -10.41
N LYS A 66 -6.76 8.24 -11.39
CA LYS A 66 -7.14 8.08 -12.80
C LYS A 66 -6.03 7.47 -13.68
N LYS A 67 -4.77 7.52 -13.23
CA LYS A 67 -3.59 7.17 -14.04
C LYS A 67 -2.97 5.81 -13.70
N ARG A 68 -3.52 5.07 -12.72
CA ARG A 68 -2.95 3.81 -12.28
C ARG A 68 -3.16 2.69 -13.31
N THR A 69 -2.07 2.11 -13.78
CA THR A 69 -2.06 1.04 -14.81
C THR A 69 -1.71 -0.33 -14.23
N ILE A 70 -0.77 -0.39 -13.28
CA ILE A 70 -0.34 -1.64 -12.64
C ILE A 70 -1.28 -1.99 -11.48
N THR A 71 -1.98 -3.11 -11.63
CA THR A 71 -2.99 -3.63 -10.69
C THR A 71 -2.67 -5.08 -10.29
N TYR A 72 -3.43 -5.60 -9.33
CA TYR A 72 -3.42 -7.02 -9.00
C TYR A 72 -3.59 -7.92 -10.23
N GLU A 73 -4.52 -7.59 -11.14
CA GLU A 73 -4.76 -8.41 -12.33
C GLU A 73 -3.55 -8.46 -13.26
N TYR A 74 -2.83 -7.35 -13.39
CA TYR A 74 -1.58 -7.31 -14.14
C TYR A 74 -0.53 -8.26 -13.53
N VAL A 75 -0.30 -8.15 -12.22
CA VAL A 75 0.67 -8.99 -11.50
C VAL A 75 0.26 -10.46 -11.52
N LYS A 76 -1.03 -10.76 -11.40
CA LYS A 76 -1.57 -12.12 -11.48
C LYS A 76 -1.26 -12.77 -12.83
N ARG A 77 -1.49 -12.06 -13.94
CA ARG A 77 -1.15 -12.55 -15.29
C ARG A 77 0.34 -12.80 -15.44
N PHE A 78 1.18 -11.90 -14.92
CA PHE A 78 2.63 -12.07 -14.98
C PHE A 78 3.14 -13.30 -14.21
N LEU A 79 2.52 -13.62 -13.06
CA LEU A 79 2.91 -14.75 -12.20
C LEU A 79 2.28 -16.09 -12.59
N SER A 80 1.35 -16.11 -13.54
CA SER A 80 0.67 -17.31 -14.05
C SER A 80 0.78 -17.34 -15.57
N PRO A 81 1.99 -17.59 -16.11
CA PRO A 81 2.23 -17.71 -17.55
C PRO A 81 1.40 -18.84 -18.17
#